data_AF-A0A5D3A3G7-F1
#
_entry.id   AF-A0A5D3A3G7-F1
#
_cell.length_a   1.000
_cell.length_b   1.000
_cell.length_c   1.000
_cell.angle_alpha   90.00
_cell.angle_beta   90.00
_cell.angle_gamma   90.00
#
_symmetry.space_group_name_H-M   'P 1'
#
loop_
_entity.id
_entity.type
_entity.pdbx_description
1 polymer ?
#
loop_
_entity_poly.entity_id
_entity_poly.type
_entity_poly.pdbx_seq_one_letter_code
_entity_poly.pdbx_strand_id
1 'polypeptide(L)'
;MTEIFKVVLDKIKKEKLRFHHNGGALPRGSNDLPVRNENGRSWKFNCKIEGGNCFSISGPEWRSFAKSKVNAMVTLYWEEDENVYTIRVRN
;
A
#
# COMPACT_ATOMS: atom_id res chain seq x y z
N MET A 1 -5.45 -4.57 -14.11
CA MET A 1 -5.36 -4.20 -12.67
C MET A 1 -4.77 -5.36 -11.90
N THR A 2 -3.61 -5.16 -11.29
CA THR A 2 -2.82 -6.19 -10.61
C THR A 2 -2.93 -5.98 -9.09
N GLU A 3 -3.31 -7.01 -8.34
CA GLU A 3 -3.33 -6.94 -6.86
C GLU A 3 -1.89 -6.97 -6.32
N ILE A 4 -1.53 -5.98 -5.52
CA ILE A 4 -0.22 -5.90 -4.87
C ILE A 4 -0.25 -6.60 -3.52
N PHE A 5 -1.24 -6.27 -2.70
CA PHE A 5 -1.50 -6.95 -1.43
C PHE A 5 -2.97 -6.81 -1.04
N LYS A 6 -3.43 -7.73 -0.18
CA LYS A 6 -4.71 -7.68 0.51
C LYS A 6 -4.54 -8.13 1.96
N VAL A 7 -4.85 -7.25 2.91
CA VAL A 7 -4.60 -7.50 4.34
C VAL A 7 -5.70 -6.91 5.22
N VAL A 8 -5.99 -7.58 6.34
CA VAL A 8 -6.72 -6.96 7.45
C VAL A 8 -5.74 -6.13 8.27
N LEU A 9 -6.03 -4.83 8.44
CA LEU A 9 -5.18 -3.95 9.24
C LEU A 9 -5.37 -4.20 10.73
N ASP A 10 -4.26 -4.39 11.42
CA ASP A 10 -4.20 -4.50 12.88
C ASP A 10 -3.32 -3.39 13.48
N LYS A 11 -3.14 -3.43 14.80
CA LYS A 11 -2.34 -2.45 15.55
C LYS A 11 -0.85 -2.44 15.18
N ILE A 12 -0.33 -3.49 14.55
CA ILE A 12 1.08 -3.59 14.12
C ILE A 12 1.21 -3.05 12.70
N LYS A 13 0.35 -3.54 11.79
CA LYS A 13 0.36 -3.18 10.36
C LYS A 13 0.07 -1.69 10.13
N LYS A 14 -0.61 -1.00 11.06
CA LYS A 14 -0.82 0.45 10.98
C LYS A 14 0.48 1.28 11.04
N GLU A 15 1.52 0.78 11.71
CA GLU A 15 2.79 1.50 11.82
C GLU A 15 3.68 1.25 10.60
N LYS A 16 3.78 -0.03 10.21
CA LYS A 16 4.51 -0.50 9.05
C LYS A 16 3.88 -1.81 8.58
N LEU A 17 3.45 -1.85 7.33
CA LEU A 17 2.95 -3.06 6.69
C LEU A 17 4.09 -3.72 5.93
N ARG A 18 4.36 -5.00 6.20
CA ARG A 18 5.26 -5.84 5.39
C ARG A 18 4.46 -6.83 4.58
N PHE A 19 4.87 -7.06 3.34
CA PHE A 19 4.19 -7.97 2.43
C PHE A 19 5.17 -8.47 1.35
N HIS A 20 4.79 -9.53 0.65
CA HIS A 20 5.56 -10.12 -0.43
C HIS A 20 4.86 -9.90 -1.77
N HIS A 21 5.61 -9.52 -2.81
CA HIS A 21 5.08 -9.30 -4.14
C HIS A 21 6.12 -9.66 -5.20
N ASN A 22 5.78 -10.56 -6.12
CA ASN A 22 6.69 -11.07 -7.15
C ASN A 22 6.67 -10.28 -8.46
N GLY A 23 5.81 -9.26 -8.58
CA GLY A 23 5.64 -8.48 -9.81
C GLY A 23 6.58 -7.28 -9.90
N GLY A 24 6.76 -6.78 -11.12
CA GLY A 24 7.55 -5.58 -11.42
C GLY A 24 6.85 -4.25 -11.10
N ALA A 25 5.69 -4.31 -10.43
CA ALA A 25 4.84 -3.16 -10.17
C ALA A 25 5.50 -2.16 -9.21
N LEU A 26 6.26 -2.64 -8.22
CA LEU A 26 6.75 -1.80 -7.12
C LEU A 26 8.16 -1.23 -7.39
N PRO A 27 8.46 -0.04 -6.85
CA PRO A 27 9.75 0.58 -7.05
C PRO A 27 10.87 -0.23 -6.38
N ARG A 28 12.01 -0.33 -7.06
CA ARG A 28 13.24 -0.88 -6.49
C ARG A 28 13.89 0.21 -5.64
N GLY A 29 13.96 0.01 -4.32
CA GLY A 29 14.52 0.97 -3.36
C GLY A 29 13.48 1.47 -2.35
N SER A 30 13.72 2.65 -1.77
CA SER A 30 12.79 3.35 -0.87
C SER A 30 12.26 4.60 -1.57
N ASN A 31 11.00 4.60 -1.95
CA ASN A 31 10.40 5.67 -2.74
C ASN A 31 9.00 6.01 -2.24
N ASP A 32 8.57 7.24 -2.53
CA ASP A 32 7.18 7.62 -2.33
C ASP A 32 6.30 6.95 -3.39
N LEU A 33 5.29 6.25 -2.91
CA LEU A 33 4.26 5.58 -3.70
C LEU A 33 3.01 6.46 -3.68
N PRO A 34 2.68 7.15 -4.79
CA PRO A 34 1.44 7.89 -4.91
C PRO A 34 0.27 6.92 -5.00
N VAL A 35 -0.68 7.01 -4.08
CA VAL A 35 -1.84 6.12 -3.99
C VAL A 35 -3.11 6.95 -3.95
N ARG A 36 -4.15 6.52 -4.67
CA ARG A 36 -5.48 7.16 -4.64
C ARG A 36 -6.57 6.17 -4.25
N ASN A 37 -7.70 6.65 -3.74
CA ASN A 37 -8.93 5.86 -3.68
C ASN A 37 -9.92 6.30 -4.76
N GLU A 38 -11.05 5.59 -4.85
CA GLU A 38 -12.13 5.85 -5.82
C GLU A 38 -12.82 7.21 -5.62
N ASN A 39 -12.68 7.82 -4.44
CA ASN A 39 -13.28 9.11 -4.11
C ASN A 39 -12.33 10.29 -4.44
N GLY A 40 -11.24 10.05 -5.16
CA GLY A 40 -10.26 11.08 -5.53
C GLY A 40 -9.33 11.53 -4.41
N ARG A 41 -9.40 10.91 -3.22
CA ARG A 41 -8.45 11.18 -2.14
C ARG A 41 -7.14 10.48 -2.44
N SER A 42 -6.04 11.20 -2.28
CA SER A 42 -4.69 10.69 -2.52
C SER A 42 -3.84 10.70 -1.25
N TRP A 43 -2.82 9.84 -1.27
CA TRP A 43 -1.79 9.74 -0.26
C TRP A 43 -0.43 9.47 -0.91
N LYS A 44 0.64 9.78 -0.18
CA LYS A 44 2.01 9.38 -0.49
C LYS A 44 2.51 8.44 0.60
N PHE A 45 2.57 7.15 0.27
CA PHE A 45 3.10 6.16 1.19
C PHE A 45 4.56 5.87 0.89
N ASN A 46 5.40 5.72 1.91
CA ASN A 46 6.76 5.25 1.68
C ASN A 46 6.70 3.74 1.38
N CYS A 47 7.13 3.35 0.18
CA CYS A 47 7.30 1.96 -0.22
C CYS A 47 8.80 1.63 -0.29
N LYS A 48 9.21 0.61 0.47
CA LYS A 48 10.61 0.18 0.54
C LYS A 48 10.76 -1.31 0.28
N ILE A 49 11.70 -1.68 -0.59
CA ILE A 49 12.18 -3.06 -0.72
C ILE A 49 13.03 -3.42 0.52
N GLU A 50 12.65 -4.50 1.21
CA GLU A 50 13.34 -4.98 2.42
C GLU A 50 14.33 -6.12 2.10
N GLY A 51 14.35 -6.60 0.85
CA GLY A 51 15.21 -7.68 0.35
C GLY A 51 14.41 -8.74 -0.40
N GLY A 52 14.98 -9.29 -1.48
CA GLY A 52 14.25 -10.20 -2.37
C GLY A 52 12.95 -9.57 -2.88
N ASN A 53 11.85 -10.30 -2.78
CA ASN A 53 10.50 -9.83 -3.17
C ASN A 53 9.66 -9.38 -1.96
N CYS A 54 10.33 -9.02 -0.85
CA CYS A 54 9.70 -8.48 0.35
C CYS A 54 9.72 -6.95 0.33
N PHE A 55 8.56 -6.36 0.58
CA PHE A 55 8.36 -4.91 0.60
C PHE A 55 7.73 -4.45 1.91
N SER A 56 7.80 -3.15 2.14
CA SER A 56 7.04 -2.52 3.21
C SER A 56 6.42 -1.20 2.81
N ILE A 57 5.22 -0.94 3.33
CA ILE A 57 4.55 0.37 3.31
C ILE A 57 4.67 1.01 4.69
N SER A 58 5.09 2.27 4.72
CA SER A 58 5.23 3.05 5.95
C SER A 58 5.08 4.56 5.69
N GLY A 59 5.39 5.37 6.69
CA GLY A 59 5.40 6.83 6.59
C GLY A 59 4.21 7.52 7.27
N PRO A 60 4.23 8.86 7.39
CA PRO A 60 3.22 9.60 8.14
C PRO A 60 1.81 9.44 7.58
N GLU A 61 1.65 9.52 6.25
CA GLU A 61 0.33 9.40 5.62
C GLU A 61 -0.21 7.97 5.67
N TRP A 62 0.66 6.95 5.56
CA TRP A 62 0.28 5.56 5.80
C TRP A 62 -0.25 5.39 7.22
N ARG A 63 0.50 5.88 8.24
CA ARG A 63 0.09 5.76 9.64
C ARG A 63 -1.26 6.44 9.90
N SER A 64 -1.45 7.64 9.35
CA SER A 64 -2.71 8.36 9.48
C SER A 64 -3.88 7.62 8.81
N PHE A 65 -3.68 7.15 7.58
CA PHE A 65 -4.65 6.33 6.85
C PHE A 65 -4.99 5.05 7.62
N ALA A 66 -3.99 4.23 7.95
CA ALA A 66 -4.17 2.91 8.54
C ALA A 66 -4.73 2.96 9.96
N LYS A 67 -4.40 4.00 10.75
CA LYS A 67 -4.98 4.22 12.09
C LYS A 67 -6.51 4.34 12.02
N SER A 68 -7.05 4.98 10.99
CA SER A 68 -8.50 5.11 10.82
C SER A 68 -9.20 3.84 10.32
N LYS A 69 -8.43 2.84 9.87
CA LYS A 69 -8.90 1.63 9.18
C LYS A 69 -8.52 0.33 9.90
N VAL A 70 -8.23 0.41 11.21
CA VAL A 70 -7.98 -0.80 12.01
C VAL A 70 -9.21 -1.71 11.95
N ASN A 71 -8.98 -3.00 11.79
CA ASN A 71 -9.96 -4.07 11.54
C ASN A 71 -10.61 -4.07 10.14
N ALA A 72 -10.30 -3.10 9.28
CA ALA A 72 -10.76 -3.11 7.90
C ALA A 72 -9.83 -3.96 7.01
N MET A 73 -10.40 -4.56 5.98
CA MET A 73 -9.67 -5.18 4.87
C MET A 73 -9.22 -4.08 3.90
N VAL A 74 -7.91 -4.02 3.65
CA VAL A 74 -7.29 -3.07 2.72
C VAL A 74 -6.62 -3.83 1.59
N THR A 75 -6.91 -3.43 0.36
CA THR A 75 -6.29 -3.96 -0.84
C THR A 75 -5.64 -2.85 -1.63
N LEU A 76 -4.38 -3.03 -2.02
CA LEU A 76 -3.68 -2.14 -2.95
C LEU A 76 -3.59 -2.81 -4.31
N TYR A 77 -3.91 -2.04 -5.35
CA TYR A 77 -3.82 -2.45 -6.74
C TYR A 77 -2.89 -1.54 -7.51
N TRP A 78 -2.34 -2.06 -8.60
CA TRP A 78 -1.64 -1.28 -9.63
C TRP A 78 -2.40 -1.40 -10.95
N GLU A 79 -2.67 -0.25 -11.57
CA GLU A 79 -3.28 -0.12 -12.89
C GLU A 79 -2.14 0.17 -13.87
N GLU A 80 -1.71 -0.87 -14.61
CA GLU A 80 -0.50 -0.81 -15.45
C GLU A 80 -0.64 0.22 -16.58
N ASP A 81 -1.82 0.30 -17.21
CA ASP A 81 -2.10 1.20 -18.33
C ASP A 81 -2.04 2.68 -17.94
N GLU A 82 -2.50 3.02 -16.73
CA GLU A 82 -2.46 4.39 -16.20
C GLU A 82 -1.21 4.68 -15.36
N ASN A 83 -0.45 3.62 -15.02
CA ASN A 83 0.63 3.63 -14.04
C ASN A 83 0.21 4.27 -12.70
N VAL A 84 -0.97 3.88 -12.18
CA VAL A 84 -1.53 4.42 -10.93
C VAL A 84 -1.73 3.31 -9.89
N TYR A 85 -1.55 3.67 -8.62
CA TYR A 85 -1.88 2.80 -7.50
C TYR A 85 -3.23 3.19 -6.89
N THR A 86 -4.12 2.21 -6.77
CA THR A 86 -5.45 2.40 -6.21
C THR A 86 -5.61 1.58 -4.94
N ILE A 87 -6.04 2.21 -3.84
CA ILE A 87 -6.31 1.55 -2.56
C ILE A 87 -7.81 1.45 -2.32
N ARG A 88 -8.27 0.25 -1.97
CA ARG A 88 -9.66 -0.04 -1.60
C ARG A 88 -9.73 -0.51 -0.15
N VAL A 89 -10.80 -0.11 0.53
CA VAL A 89 -11.07 -0.48 1.92
C VAL A 89 -12.45 -1.10 2.01
N ARG A 90 -12.55 -2.25 2.66
CA ARG A 90 -13.81 -2.94 2.98
C ARG A 90 -13.86 -3.17 4.49
N ASN A 91 -14.95 -2.76 5.12
CA ASN A 91 -15.22 -3.00 6.54
C ASN A 91 -16.03 -4.27 6.72
#